data_AF-A0A1G7SBS4-F1
#
_entry.id   AF-A0A1G7SBS4-F1
#
_cell.length_a   1.000
_cell.length_b   1.000
_cell.length_c   1.000
_cell.angle_alpha   90.00
_cell.angle_beta   90.00
_cell.angle_gamma   90.00
#
_symmetry.space_group_name_H-M   'P 1'
#
loop_
_entity.id
_entity.type
_entity.pdbx_description
1 polymer ?
#
loop_
_entity_poly.entity_id
_entity_poly.type
_entity_poly.pdbx_seq_one_letter_code
_entity_poly.pdbx_strand_id
1 'polypeptide(L)'
;MRRSLSLLLVLLAVSGCSYRIQGAPVAAPPPPLSIETPRKTAGVDACKLLTEADLKPLGSLLFVPAPRVEIPNSCLFTMKENAYVLVVVPYRSLDESRRIQSKGREIVTSKHSTWLSCGKQETEMVCTATIAVTRTESLMVAIGMGGDIPEARAQASLQPLSVEALKRMPAA
;
A
#
# COMPACT_ATOMS: atom_id res chain seq x y z
N MET A 1 79.79 13.10 -36.45
CA MET A 1 78.80 12.24 -37.14
C MET A 1 77.38 12.72 -36.78
N ARG A 2 76.57 13.02 -37.82
CA ARG A 2 75.09 13.17 -37.95
C ARG A 2 74.29 13.74 -36.77
N ARG A 3 73.77 14.98 -36.80
CA ARG A 3 72.65 15.60 -37.58
C ARG A 3 71.21 15.14 -37.18
N SER A 4 70.49 16.11 -36.59
CA SER A 4 69.13 16.59 -36.91
C SER A 4 67.93 15.64 -36.89
N LEU A 5 66.84 15.98 -36.18
CA LEU A 5 65.64 16.62 -36.75
C LEU A 5 64.54 16.86 -35.69
N SER A 6 63.94 18.04 -35.75
CA SER A 6 62.71 18.49 -35.07
C SER A 6 61.50 17.62 -35.43
N LEU A 7 60.46 17.58 -34.58
CA LEU A 7 59.07 17.64 -35.06
C LEU A 7 58.08 18.02 -33.95
N LEU A 8 57.35 19.11 -34.19
CA LEU A 8 56.15 19.56 -33.47
C LEU A 8 55.01 18.52 -33.62
N LEU A 9 54.22 18.32 -32.57
CA LEU A 9 52.84 17.86 -32.73
C LEU A 9 51.87 18.75 -31.93
N VAL A 10 50.96 19.35 -32.68
CA VAL A 10 49.87 20.25 -32.28
C VAL A 10 48.76 19.42 -31.64
N LEU A 11 48.42 19.71 -30.38
CA LEU A 11 47.23 19.17 -29.72
C LEU A 11 46.08 20.16 -29.88
N LEU A 12 45.15 19.83 -30.77
CA LEU A 12 43.86 20.49 -30.96
C LEU A 12 42.98 20.30 -29.71
N ALA A 13 42.70 21.38 -29.00
CA ALA A 13 41.74 21.42 -27.91
C ALA A 13 40.31 21.37 -28.46
N VAL A 14 39.65 20.21 -28.34
CA VAL A 14 38.21 20.10 -28.57
C VAL A 14 37.50 20.58 -27.30
N SER A 15 37.07 21.84 -27.26
CA SER A 15 36.19 22.37 -26.22
C SER A 15 34.76 21.86 -26.44
N GLY A 16 34.52 20.61 -26.06
CA GLY A 16 33.17 20.07 -25.93
C GLY A 16 32.44 20.83 -24.83
N CYS A 17 31.47 21.66 -25.21
CA CYS A 17 30.56 22.33 -24.29
C CYS A 17 29.74 21.27 -23.54
N SER A 18 30.24 20.83 -22.39
CA SER A 18 29.49 20.03 -21.43
C SER A 18 28.48 20.97 -20.76
N TYR A 19 27.34 21.17 -21.39
CA TYR A 19 26.21 21.81 -20.73
C TYR A 19 25.71 20.85 -19.64
N ARG A 20 26.20 21.06 -18.40
CA ARG A 20 25.55 20.51 -17.21
C ARG A 20 24.27 21.31 -17.01
N ILE A 21 23.11 20.71 -17.28
CA ILE A 21 21.84 21.21 -16.76
C ILE A 21 21.93 21.11 -15.24
N GLN A 22 22.27 22.22 -14.58
CA GLN A 22 22.17 22.38 -13.13
C GLN A 22 20.68 22.50 -12.78
N GLY A 23 20.01 21.35 -12.76
CA GLY A 23 18.69 21.21 -12.17
C GLY A 23 18.72 19.96 -11.32
N ALA A 24 18.36 20.07 -10.04
CA ALA A 24 17.99 18.88 -9.29
C ALA A 24 16.89 18.16 -10.08
N PRO A 25 16.90 16.82 -10.18
CA PRO A 25 15.83 16.11 -10.87
C PRO A 25 14.51 16.51 -10.24
N VAL A 26 13.64 17.16 -11.03
CA VAL A 26 12.27 17.44 -10.61
C VAL A 26 11.61 16.09 -10.44
N ALA A 27 11.14 15.80 -9.23
CA ALA A 27 10.42 14.57 -8.96
C ALA A 27 9.25 14.46 -9.95
N ALA A 28 9.15 13.33 -10.64
CA ALA A 28 8.00 13.05 -11.49
C ALA A 28 6.71 13.20 -10.66
N PRO A 29 5.62 13.76 -11.23
CA PRO A 29 4.33 13.78 -10.54
C PRO A 29 4.00 12.35 -10.08
N PRO A 30 3.48 12.17 -8.86
CA PRO A 30 3.07 10.85 -8.41
C PRO A 30 2.07 10.26 -9.44
N PRO A 31 2.10 8.93 -9.65
CA PRO A 31 1.15 8.29 -10.56
C PRO A 31 -0.28 8.71 -10.17
N PRO A 32 -1.15 8.98 -11.17
CA PRO A 32 -2.48 9.50 -10.90
C PRO A 32 -3.22 8.55 -9.95
N LEU A 33 -3.75 9.11 -8.87
CA LEU A 33 -4.57 8.39 -7.90
C LEU A 33 -5.83 7.89 -8.61
N SER A 34 -5.94 6.58 -8.82
CA SER A 34 -7.10 5.97 -9.47
C SER A 34 -8.18 5.70 -8.42
N ILE A 35 -9.36 6.25 -8.63
CA ILE A 35 -10.55 6.01 -7.81
C ILE A 35 -11.71 5.88 -8.79
N GLU A 36 -12.19 4.66 -9.01
CA GLU A 36 -13.26 4.40 -9.98
C GLU A 36 -14.56 5.10 -9.59
N THR A 37 -15.01 4.87 -8.35
CA THR A 37 -16.18 5.54 -7.79
C THR A 37 -15.85 5.94 -6.36
N PRO A 38 -15.77 7.25 -6.07
CA PRO A 38 -15.55 7.72 -4.71
C PRO A 38 -16.59 7.12 -3.74
N ARG A 39 -16.17 6.83 -2.50
CA ARG A 39 -17.05 6.26 -1.48
C ARG A 39 -17.29 7.23 -0.33
N LYS A 40 -18.45 7.12 0.32
CA LYS A 40 -18.70 7.78 1.61
C LYS A 40 -17.83 7.13 2.66
N THR A 41 -17.30 7.97 3.54
CA THR A 41 -16.44 7.58 4.67
C THR A 41 -17.08 7.97 6.00
N ALA A 42 -17.72 9.14 6.06
CA ALA A 42 -18.46 9.59 7.23
C ALA A 42 -19.66 8.67 7.54
N GLY A 43 -19.78 8.26 8.81
CA GLY A 43 -20.88 7.44 9.30
C GLY A 43 -20.89 5.99 8.81
N VAL A 44 -19.81 5.52 8.17
CA VAL A 44 -19.69 4.11 7.75
C VAL A 44 -19.40 3.24 8.97
N ASP A 45 -20.21 2.20 9.13
CA ASP A 45 -20.02 1.17 10.15
C ASP A 45 -19.03 0.11 9.64
N ALA A 46 -17.78 0.18 10.10
CA ALA A 46 -16.71 -0.72 9.70
C ALA A 46 -17.04 -2.21 9.98
N CYS A 47 -17.86 -2.51 10.99
CA CYS A 47 -18.25 -3.88 11.32
C CYS A 47 -19.23 -4.48 10.31
N LYS A 48 -19.86 -3.67 9.46
CA LYS A 48 -20.78 -4.13 8.41
C LYS A 48 -20.10 -4.28 7.04
N LEU A 49 -18.81 -3.92 6.93
CA LEU A 49 -18.08 -4.02 5.68
C LEU A 49 -17.60 -5.44 5.38
N LEU A 50 -17.56 -6.32 6.38
CA LEU A 50 -17.32 -7.75 6.20
C LEU A 50 -18.41 -8.53 6.93
N THR A 51 -18.69 -9.70 6.39
CA THR A 51 -19.64 -10.67 6.96
C THR A 51 -18.91 -11.96 7.29
N GLU A 52 -19.55 -12.80 8.09
CA GLU A 52 -19.03 -14.15 8.39
C GLU A 52 -18.77 -14.97 7.11
N ALA A 53 -19.58 -14.78 6.06
CA ALA A 53 -19.39 -15.47 4.79
C ALA A 53 -18.06 -15.09 4.10
N ASP A 54 -17.66 -13.81 4.18
CA ASP A 54 -16.40 -13.34 3.59
C ASP A 54 -15.19 -13.88 4.38
N LEU A 55 -15.36 -14.09 5.69
CA LEU A 55 -14.31 -14.54 6.62
C LEU A 55 -14.17 -16.06 6.70
N LYS A 56 -15.17 -16.82 6.23
CA LYS A 56 -15.19 -18.29 6.25
C LYS A 56 -13.89 -18.95 5.75
N PRO A 57 -13.19 -18.46 4.71
CA PRO A 57 -11.91 -19.02 4.28
C PRO A 57 -10.77 -18.91 5.31
N LEU A 58 -10.87 -17.96 6.25
CA LEU A 58 -9.95 -17.81 7.37
C LEU A 58 -10.31 -18.71 8.56
N GLY A 59 -11.54 -19.21 8.60
CA GLY A 59 -12.07 -20.05 9.66
C GLY A 59 -13.33 -19.48 10.31
N SER A 60 -13.47 -19.68 11.62
CA SER A 60 -14.65 -19.26 12.38
C SER A 60 -14.32 -18.11 13.33
N LEU A 61 -15.28 -17.20 13.52
CA LEU A 61 -15.14 -16.14 14.51
C LEU A 61 -14.97 -16.73 15.91
N LEU A 62 -14.01 -16.17 16.65
CA LEU A 62 -13.82 -16.45 18.08
C LEU A 62 -14.82 -15.63 18.92
N PHE A 63 -15.07 -14.39 18.51
CA PHE A 63 -16.00 -13.46 19.17
C PHE A 63 -16.82 -12.68 18.14
N VAL A 64 -17.89 -12.04 18.61
CA VAL A 64 -18.64 -11.06 17.79
C VAL A 64 -17.69 -9.93 17.39
N PRO A 65 -17.63 -9.53 16.10
CA PRO A 65 -16.76 -8.45 15.66
C PRO A 65 -17.13 -7.14 16.35
N ALA A 66 -16.12 -6.39 16.79
CA ALA A 66 -16.33 -5.20 17.59
C ALA A 66 -15.33 -4.09 17.25
N PRO A 67 -15.70 -2.81 17.46
CA PRO A 67 -14.77 -1.70 17.35
C PRO A 67 -13.62 -1.77 18.35
N ARG A 68 -12.46 -1.22 17.97
CA ARG A 68 -11.31 -1.05 18.86
C ARG A 68 -11.26 0.39 19.38
N VAL A 69 -11.07 0.55 20.69
CA VAL A 69 -11.05 1.87 21.34
C VAL A 69 -9.83 2.67 20.92
N GLU A 70 -8.71 2.00 20.72
CA GLU A 70 -7.43 2.58 20.35
C GLU A 70 -7.28 2.86 18.85
N ILE A 71 -8.19 2.32 18.01
CA ILE A 71 -8.22 2.57 16.56
C ILE A 71 -9.63 3.08 16.21
N PRO A 72 -9.81 4.41 16.09
CA PRO A 72 -11.11 5.00 15.77
C PRO A 72 -11.67 4.45 14.46
N ASN A 73 -13.00 4.34 14.39
CA ASN A 73 -13.75 3.89 13.20
C ASN A 73 -13.29 2.52 12.67
N SER A 74 -12.87 1.64 13.57
CA SER A 74 -12.41 0.31 13.24
C SER A 74 -13.42 -0.77 13.57
N CYS A 75 -13.22 -1.95 13.00
CA CYS A 75 -13.81 -3.19 13.48
C CYS A 75 -12.78 -4.32 13.41
N LEU A 76 -12.61 -5.02 14.53
CA LEU A 76 -11.76 -6.19 14.64
C LEU A 76 -12.61 -7.46 14.55
N PHE A 77 -12.23 -8.35 13.64
CA PHE A 77 -12.76 -9.69 13.46
C PHE A 77 -11.69 -10.67 13.93
N THR A 78 -11.87 -11.29 15.10
CA THR A 78 -10.93 -12.28 15.64
C THR A 78 -11.37 -13.68 15.28
N MET A 79 -10.47 -14.47 14.70
CA MET A 79 -10.71 -15.85 14.27
C MET A 79 -10.20 -16.85 15.32
N LYS A 80 -10.75 -18.05 15.38
CA LYS A 80 -10.26 -19.15 16.24
C LYS A 80 -8.91 -19.69 15.77
N GLU A 81 -8.61 -19.51 14.49
CA GLU A 81 -7.48 -20.09 13.78
C GLU A 81 -6.22 -19.21 13.87
N ASN A 82 -6.04 -18.50 14.98
CA ASN A 82 -4.92 -17.56 15.22
C ASN A 82 -4.76 -16.54 14.08
N ALA A 83 -5.89 -16.01 13.61
CA ALA A 83 -5.94 -14.95 12.62
C ALA A 83 -6.87 -13.83 13.08
N TYR A 84 -6.67 -12.63 12.53
CA TYR A 84 -7.63 -11.53 12.69
C TYR A 84 -7.69 -10.69 11.43
N VAL A 85 -8.81 -10.00 11.25
CA VAL A 85 -9.01 -8.98 10.23
C VAL A 85 -9.38 -7.68 10.91
N LEU A 86 -8.74 -6.59 10.53
CA LEU A 86 -9.05 -5.25 11.00
C LEU A 86 -9.49 -4.40 9.82
N VAL A 87 -10.70 -3.83 9.90
CA VAL A 87 -11.23 -2.89 8.91
C VAL A 87 -11.29 -1.51 9.55
N VAL A 88 -10.84 -0.46 8.84
CA VAL A 88 -10.87 0.93 9.33
C VAL A 88 -11.34 1.87 8.23
N VAL A 89 -12.33 2.72 8.52
CA VAL A 89 -12.82 3.77 7.63
C VAL A 89 -13.56 4.88 8.38
N PRO A 90 -13.26 6.17 8.16
CA PRO A 90 -12.13 6.67 7.39
C PRO A 90 -10.80 6.28 8.03
N TYR A 91 -9.81 6.03 7.17
CA TYR A 91 -8.41 5.95 7.55
C TYR A 91 -7.61 7.10 6.92
N ARG A 92 -6.31 7.17 7.18
CA ARG A 92 -5.41 8.17 6.60
C ARG A 92 -5.36 8.09 5.07
N SER A 93 -4.80 9.13 4.44
CA SER A 93 -4.62 9.16 2.98
C SER A 93 -3.72 8.04 2.46
N LEU A 94 -3.89 7.67 1.19
CA LEU A 94 -3.03 6.70 0.53
C LEU A 94 -1.56 7.16 0.52
N ASP A 95 -1.32 8.44 0.24
CA ASP A 95 0.02 9.01 0.20
C ASP A 95 0.72 9.00 1.57
N GLU A 96 -0.03 9.24 2.65
CA GLU A 96 0.53 9.09 3.99
C GLU A 96 0.90 7.63 4.30
N SER A 97 0.06 6.69 3.87
CA SER A 97 0.36 5.26 4.03
C SER A 97 1.62 4.85 3.24
N ARG A 98 1.79 5.36 2.01
CA ARG A 98 3.03 5.17 1.21
C ARG A 98 4.28 5.67 1.95
N ARG A 99 4.19 6.85 2.59
CA ARG A 99 5.32 7.43 3.34
C ARG A 99 5.68 6.62 4.58
N ILE A 100 4.67 6.18 5.34
CA ILE A 100 4.88 5.44 6.60
C ILE A 100 5.32 4.00 6.32
N GLN A 101 4.74 3.34 5.32
CA GLN A 101 4.99 1.95 4.97
C GLN A 101 5.94 1.86 3.76
N SER A 102 7.18 2.31 3.94
CA SER A 102 8.17 2.46 2.86
C SER A 102 8.54 1.16 2.12
N LYS A 103 8.26 0.00 2.73
CA LYS A 103 8.46 -1.33 2.12
C LYS A 103 7.22 -1.89 1.40
N GLY A 104 6.12 -1.13 1.38
CA GLY A 104 4.91 -1.51 0.65
C GLY A 104 5.09 -1.35 -0.86
N ARG A 105 4.03 -1.69 -1.60
CA ARG A 105 3.96 -1.55 -3.05
C ARG A 105 2.57 -1.14 -3.50
N GLU A 106 2.53 -0.46 -4.63
CA GLU A 106 1.27 -0.10 -5.28
C GLU A 106 0.67 -1.34 -5.95
N ILE A 107 -0.63 -1.56 -5.72
CA ILE A 107 -1.48 -2.51 -6.43
C ILE A 107 -2.80 -1.82 -6.79
N VAL A 108 -3.71 -2.56 -7.42
CA VAL A 108 -5.06 -2.09 -7.73
C VAL A 108 -6.09 -3.04 -7.11
N THR A 109 -7.03 -2.48 -6.34
CA THR A 109 -8.18 -3.22 -5.80
C THR A 109 -9.45 -2.68 -6.44
N SER A 110 -10.12 -3.47 -7.28
CA SER A 110 -11.36 -3.07 -7.95
C SER A 110 -11.26 -1.70 -8.66
N LYS A 111 -10.12 -1.43 -9.33
CA LYS A 111 -9.77 -0.16 -10.01
C LYS A 111 -9.45 1.04 -9.10
N HIS A 112 -9.37 0.83 -7.78
CA HIS A 112 -8.86 1.81 -6.82
C HIS A 112 -7.35 1.60 -6.59
N SER A 113 -6.60 2.69 -6.61
CA SER A 113 -5.21 2.74 -6.15
C SER A 113 -5.13 2.21 -4.72
N THR A 114 -4.24 1.24 -4.51
CA THR A 114 -4.11 0.54 -3.24
C THR A 114 -2.63 0.40 -2.87
N TRP A 115 -2.30 0.71 -1.63
CA TRP A 115 -0.98 0.47 -1.07
C TRP A 115 -1.02 -0.81 -0.25
N LEU A 116 -0.32 -1.84 -0.73
CA LEU A 116 -0.19 -3.12 -0.04
C LEU A 116 1.15 -3.14 0.71
N SER A 117 1.09 -3.34 2.01
CA SER A 117 2.28 -3.53 2.85
C SER A 117 2.14 -4.80 3.66
N CYS A 118 3.17 -5.64 3.64
CA CYS A 118 3.24 -6.84 4.46
C CYS A 118 4.54 -6.88 5.24
N GLY A 119 4.51 -7.54 6.39
CA GLY A 119 5.70 -7.79 7.20
C GLY A 119 5.39 -8.71 8.36
N LYS A 120 6.43 -9.39 8.85
CA LYS A 120 6.35 -10.09 10.13
C LYS A 120 6.30 -9.07 11.27
N GLN A 121 5.30 -9.19 12.13
CA GLN A 121 5.22 -8.50 13.42
C GLN A 121 5.26 -9.58 14.49
N GLU A 122 6.36 -9.63 15.25
CA GLU A 122 6.64 -10.72 16.19
C GLU A 122 6.53 -12.10 15.51
N THR A 123 5.49 -12.87 15.84
CA THR A 123 5.22 -14.22 15.31
C THR A 123 4.15 -14.26 14.21
N GLU A 124 3.58 -13.10 13.88
CA GLU A 124 2.47 -12.98 12.94
C GLU A 124 2.94 -12.41 11.61
N MET A 125 2.41 -12.95 10.51
CA MET A 125 2.48 -12.29 9.21
C MET A 125 1.30 -11.31 9.11
N VAL A 126 1.60 -10.02 9.02
CA VAL A 126 0.59 -8.96 8.90
C VAL A 126 0.66 -8.35 7.51
N CYS A 127 -0.48 -8.32 6.82
CA CYS A 127 -0.65 -7.64 5.53
C CYS A 127 -1.75 -6.57 5.65
N THR A 128 -1.50 -5.39 5.09
CA THR A 128 -2.43 -4.26 5.09
C THR A 128 -2.63 -3.77 3.66
N ALA A 129 -3.88 -3.62 3.24
CA ALA A 129 -4.29 -2.95 2.02
C ALA A 129 -4.93 -1.61 2.41
N THR A 130 -4.27 -0.51 2.06
CA THR A 130 -4.85 0.84 2.14
C THR A 130 -5.40 1.20 0.77
N ILE A 131 -6.72 1.31 0.64
CA ILE A 131 -7.42 1.53 -0.63
C ILE A 131 -7.91 2.97 -0.66
N ALA A 132 -7.51 3.75 -1.66
CA ALA A 132 -8.00 5.11 -1.83
C ALA A 132 -9.49 5.11 -2.17
N VAL A 133 -10.32 5.74 -1.33
CA VAL A 133 -11.77 5.85 -1.54
C VAL A 133 -12.22 7.30 -1.75
N THR A 134 -11.42 8.26 -1.29
CA THR A 134 -11.46 9.67 -1.70
C THR A 134 -10.02 10.15 -1.96
N ARG A 135 -9.83 11.43 -2.27
CA ARG A 135 -8.47 11.99 -2.42
C ARG A 135 -7.70 12.05 -1.10
N THR A 136 -8.39 12.11 0.03
CA THR A 136 -7.81 12.38 1.34
C THR A 136 -7.99 11.23 2.32
N GLU A 137 -8.90 10.30 2.05
CA GLU A 137 -9.25 9.21 2.95
C GLU A 137 -9.20 7.86 2.24
N SER A 138 -8.92 6.83 3.03
CA SER A 138 -8.79 5.45 2.56
C SER A 138 -9.69 4.52 3.36
N LEU A 139 -10.00 3.37 2.76
CA LEU A 139 -10.40 2.16 3.47
C LEU A 139 -9.14 1.36 3.78
N MET A 140 -8.91 1.02 5.04
CA MET A 140 -7.86 0.08 5.42
C MET A 140 -8.48 -1.29 5.72
N VAL A 141 -7.94 -2.33 5.10
CA VAL A 141 -8.18 -3.72 5.51
C VAL A 141 -6.83 -4.35 5.83
N ALA A 142 -6.68 -4.88 7.04
CA ALA A 142 -5.50 -5.59 7.46
C ALA A 142 -5.86 -7.01 7.89
N ILE A 143 -4.96 -7.95 7.64
CA ILE A 143 -5.02 -9.31 8.16
C ILE A 143 -3.73 -9.61 8.92
N GLY A 144 -3.86 -10.20 10.10
CA GLY A 144 -2.76 -10.83 10.81
C GLY A 144 -2.99 -12.34 10.90
N MET A 145 -1.95 -13.13 10.65
CA MET A 145 -2.01 -14.59 10.74
C MET A 145 -0.78 -15.12 11.48
N GLY A 146 -0.99 -15.83 12.58
CA GLY A 146 0.06 -16.50 13.34
C GLY A 146 0.48 -17.84 12.74
N GLY A 147 1.64 -18.36 13.16
CA GLY A 147 2.11 -19.70 12.80
C GLY A 147 2.99 -19.77 11.56
N ASP A 148 3.97 -18.86 11.42
CA ASP A 148 4.94 -18.84 10.32
C ASP A 148 4.31 -18.83 8.91
N ILE A 149 3.15 -18.19 8.79
CA ILE A 149 2.44 -18.07 7.52
C ILE A 149 3.28 -17.28 6.50
N PRO A 150 3.46 -17.79 5.27
CA PRO A 150 4.13 -17.05 4.21
C PRO A 150 3.37 -15.78 3.83
N GLU A 151 4.10 -14.72 3.48
CA GLU A 151 3.53 -13.44 3.02
C GLU A 151 2.51 -13.65 1.90
N ALA A 152 2.84 -14.48 0.90
CA ALA A 152 1.96 -14.76 -0.23
C ALA A 152 0.60 -15.33 0.19
N ARG A 153 0.56 -16.16 1.26
CA ARG A 153 -0.67 -16.73 1.79
C ARG A 153 -1.51 -15.66 2.51
N ALA A 154 -0.87 -14.80 3.30
CA ALA A 154 -1.56 -13.68 3.95
C ALA A 154 -2.11 -12.68 2.92
N GLN A 155 -1.35 -12.35 1.87
CA GLN A 155 -1.79 -11.50 0.76
C GLN A 155 -2.99 -12.11 0.00
N ALA A 156 -2.90 -13.39 -0.36
CA ALA A 156 -3.99 -14.08 -1.07
C ALA A 156 -5.27 -14.12 -0.23
N SER A 157 -5.14 -14.18 1.09
CA SER A 157 -6.26 -14.17 2.03
C SER A 157 -6.85 -12.76 2.22
N LEU A 158 -6.01 -11.73 2.20
CA LEU A 158 -6.41 -10.32 2.31
C LEU A 158 -7.19 -9.83 1.09
N GLN A 159 -6.77 -10.23 -0.12
CA GLN A 159 -7.30 -9.69 -1.37
C GLN A 159 -8.84 -9.77 -1.51
N PRO A 160 -9.50 -10.94 -1.30
CA PRO A 160 -10.96 -11.00 -1.41
C PRO A 160 -11.67 -10.15 -0.34
N LEU A 161 -11.11 -10.06 0.87
CA LEU A 161 -11.68 -9.25 1.96
C LEU A 161 -11.63 -7.75 1.60
N SER A 162 -10.51 -7.31 1.04
CA SER A 162 -10.34 -5.93 0.54
C SER A 162 -11.36 -5.57 -0.53
N VAL A 163 -11.65 -6.49 -1.46
CA VAL A 163 -12.66 -6.30 -2.51
C VAL A 163 -14.07 -6.21 -1.91
N GLU A 164 -14.41 -7.13 -1.01
CA GLU A 164 -15.74 -7.22 -0.43
C GLU A 164 -16.04 -6.07 0.55
N ALA A 165 -15.05 -5.62 1.31
CA ALA A 165 -15.15 -4.42 2.13
C ALA A 165 -15.37 -3.16 1.31
N LEU A 166 -14.57 -2.96 0.25
CA LEU A 166 -14.72 -1.81 -0.66
C LEU A 166 -16.07 -1.80 -1.36
N LYS A 167 -16.55 -2.96 -1.79
CA LYS A 167 -17.84 -3.13 -2.49
C LYS A 167 -19.03 -2.76 -1.60
N ARG A 168 -18.97 -3.06 -0.30
CA ARG A 168 -20.04 -2.73 0.66
C ARG A 168 -20.01 -1.27 1.11
N MET A 169 -18.98 -0.50 0.77
CA MET A 169 -18.98 0.94 1.05
C MET A 169 -20.02 1.67 0.17
N PRO A 170 -20.79 2.61 0.75
CA PRO A 170 -21.69 3.45 -0.03
C PRO A 170 -20.93 4.33 -1.03
N ALA A 171 -21.49 4.54 -2.22
CA ALA A 171 -20.98 5.57 -3.13
C ALA A 171 -21.17 6.98 -2.56
N ALA A 172 -20.20 7.87 -2.79
CA ALA A 172 -20.19 9.28 -2.36
C ALA A 172 -21.31 10.09 -3.02
#